data_AF-A0A950MNK4-F1
#
_entry.id   AF-A0A950MNK4-F1
#
_cell.length_a   1.000
_cell.length_b   1.000
_cell.length_c   1.000
_cell.angle_alpha   90.00
_cell.angle_beta   90.00
_cell.angle_gamma   90.00
#
_symmetry.space_group_name_H-M   'P 1'
#
loop_
_entity.id
_entity.type
_entity.pdbx_description
1 polymer ?
#
loop_
_entity_poly.entity_id
_entity_poly.type
_entity_poly.pdbx_seq_one_letter_code
_entity_poly.pdbx_strand_id
1 'polypeptide(L)'
;MAAGKWEQALSQDQLTRVSAVVGVFKGLHLLFANDMADRWGRLRNKGPLFDNRTPIETMIEGGIPAMLDVRRHVDALRGGL
;
A
#
# COMPACT_ATOMS: atom_id res chain seq x y z
N MET A 1 11.64 22.82 11.45
CA MET A 1 11.03 23.32 10.21
C MET A 1 9.53 23.39 10.43
N ALA A 2 8.93 24.58 10.43
CA ALA A 2 7.48 24.69 10.52
C ALA A 2 6.89 24.12 9.22
N ALA A 3 6.09 23.05 9.32
CA ALA A 3 5.29 22.60 8.19
C ALA A 3 4.36 23.77 7.82
N GLY A 4 4.59 24.39 6.66
CA GLY A 4 3.71 25.43 6.14
C GLY A 4 2.27 24.90 6.09
N LYS A 5 1.30 25.74 6.46
CA LYS A 5 -0.12 25.40 6.35
C LYS A 5 -0.43 25.13 4.88
N TRP A 6 -0.81 23.89 4.57
CA TRP A 6 -1.30 23.50 3.25
C TRP A 6 -2.78 23.87 3.15
N GLU A 7 -3.10 24.93 2.42
CA GLU A 7 -4.47 25.45 2.27
C GLU A 7 -5.24 24.82 1.09
N GLN A 8 -4.60 23.96 0.30
CA GLN A 8 -5.21 23.31 -0.86
C GLN A 8 -5.81 21.95 -0.49
N ALA A 9 -7.04 21.73 -0.93
CA ALA A 9 -7.68 20.43 -0.84
C ALA A 9 -6.95 19.41 -1.73
N LEU A 10 -6.82 18.18 -1.25
CA LEU A 10 -6.29 17.07 -2.05
C LEU A 10 -7.20 16.79 -3.24
N SER A 11 -6.61 16.53 -4.40
CA SER A 11 -7.36 16.05 -5.56
C SER A 11 -7.92 14.64 -5.31
N GLN A 12 -8.91 14.23 -6.11
CA GLN A 12 -9.46 12.87 -6.01
C GLN A 12 -8.39 11.78 -6.22
N ASP A 13 -7.44 12.01 -7.13
CA ASP A 13 -6.29 11.13 -7.35
C ASP A 13 -5.41 11.02 -6.10
N GLN A 14 -5.11 12.15 -5.45
CA GLN A 14 -4.32 12.16 -4.22
C GLN A 14 -5.05 11.45 -3.08
N LEU A 15 -6.35 11.73 -2.90
CA LEU A 15 -7.17 11.04 -1.91
C LEU A 15 -7.26 9.54 -2.18
N THR A 16 -7.32 9.12 -3.44
CA THR A 16 -7.35 7.70 -3.83
C THR A 16 -6.04 7.01 -3.48
N ARG A 17 -4.90 7.65 -3.78
CA ARG A 17 -3.57 7.13 -3.42
C ARG A 17 -3.40 7.02 -1.91
N VAL A 18 -3.82 8.04 -1.15
CA VAL A 18 -3.79 8.02 0.32
C VAL A 18 -4.68 6.89 0.86
N SER A 19 -5.91 6.76 0.37
CA SER A 19 -6.84 5.70 0.77
C SER A 19 -6.28 4.30 0.50
N ALA A 20 -5.63 4.09 -0.65
CA ALA A 20 -5.02 2.81 -0.97
C ALA A 20 -3.86 2.46 -0.04
N VAL A 21 -2.92 3.39 0.20
CA VAL A 21 -1.76 3.16 1.09
C VAL A 21 -2.20 2.95 2.53
N VAL A 22 -3.13 3.76 3.03
CA VAL A 22 -3.68 3.60 4.40
C VAL A 22 -4.39 2.26 4.54
N GLY A 23 -5.13 1.83 3.51
CA GLY A 23 -5.77 0.51 3.47
C GLY A 23 -4.77 -0.64 3.58
N VAL A 24 -3.68 -0.60 2.78
CA VAL A 24 -2.58 -1.58 2.85
C VAL A 24 -1.93 -1.58 4.23
N PHE A 25 -1.57 -0.41 4.76
CA PHE A 25 -0.96 -0.28 6.08
C PHE A 25 -1.82 -0.91 7.17
N LYS A 26 -3.11 -0.55 7.21
CA LYS A 26 -4.07 -1.11 8.17
C LYS A 26 -4.20 -2.62 8.01
N GLY A 27 -4.32 -3.10 6.78
CA GLY A 27 -4.46 -4.53 6.50
C GLY A 27 -3.26 -5.34 7.00
N LEU A 28 -2.03 -4.86 6.75
CA LEU A 28 -0.81 -5.51 7.21
C LEU A 28 -0.70 -5.51 8.73
N HIS A 29 -1.10 -4.43 9.41
CA HIS A 29 -1.07 -4.34 10.88
C HIS A 29 -2.16 -5.17 11.57
N LEU A 30 -3.19 -5.60 10.84
CA LEU A 30 -4.14 -6.59 11.32
C LEU A 30 -3.64 -8.03 11.08
N LEU A 31 -2.87 -8.23 10.00
CA LEU A 31 -2.34 -9.55 9.62
C LEU A 31 -1.11 -9.94 10.45
N PHE A 32 -0.21 -9.01 10.71
CA PHE A 32 1.05 -9.24 11.42
C PHE A 32 1.05 -8.54 12.78
N ALA A 33 1.40 -9.28 13.84
CA ALA A 33 1.55 -8.75 15.20
C ALA A 33 2.98 -8.23 15.51
N ASN A 34 3.85 -8.14 14.51
CA ASN A 34 5.27 -7.77 14.66
C ASN A 34 5.73 -6.79 13.57
N ASP A 35 7.03 -6.49 13.57
CA ASP A 35 7.70 -5.55 12.65
C ASP A 35 7.56 -5.91 11.16
N MET A 36 7.08 -7.12 10.84
CA MET A 36 6.77 -7.52 9.48
C MET A 36 5.74 -6.58 8.84
N ALA A 37 4.77 -6.04 9.60
CA ALA A 37 3.74 -5.16 9.08
C ALA A 37 4.33 -3.93 8.35
N ASP A 38 5.41 -3.37 8.89
CA ASP A 38 6.10 -2.20 8.32
C ASP A 38 7.16 -2.55 7.27
N ARG A 39 7.76 -3.74 7.39
CA ARG A 39 8.84 -4.19 6.50
C ARG A 39 8.32 -4.78 5.21
N TRP A 40 7.14 -5.42 5.23
CA TRP A 40 6.58 -6.19 4.12
C TRP A 40 6.59 -5.44 2.78
N GLY A 41 6.24 -4.15 2.79
CA GLY A 41 6.21 -3.33 1.56
C GLY A 41 7.55 -3.18 0.85
N ARG A 42 8.67 -3.43 1.53
CA ARG A 42 10.04 -3.35 1.01
C ARG A 42 10.68 -4.72 0.73
N LEU A 43 9.98 -5.81 1.05
CA LEU A 43 10.49 -7.15 0.79
C LEU A 43 10.16 -7.56 -0.64
N ARG A 44 11.13 -8.14 -1.36
CA ARG A 44 10.89 -8.69 -2.70
C ARG A 44 9.83 -9.78 -2.59
N ASN A 45 8.84 -9.74 -3.48
CA ASN A 45 7.77 -10.72 -3.51
C ASN A 45 7.76 -11.42 -4.87
N LYS A 46 7.91 -12.75 -4.86
CA LYS A 46 7.92 -13.59 -6.08
C LYS A 46 6.52 -13.94 -6.59
N GLY A 47 5.48 -13.47 -5.91
CA GLY A 47 4.09 -13.68 -6.32
C GLY A 47 3.79 -13.02 -7.67
N PRO A 48 2.84 -13.57 -8.45
CA PRO A 48 2.55 -13.10 -9.81
C PRO A 48 2.23 -11.60 -9.91
N LEU A 49 1.59 -11.01 -8.90
CA LEU A 49 1.27 -9.59 -8.85
C LEU A 49 2.52 -8.70 -8.85
N PHE A 50 3.61 -9.18 -8.25
CA PHE A 50 4.78 -8.35 -7.95
C PHE A 50 5.91 -8.56 -8.98
N ASP A 51 5.90 -9.67 -9.71
CA ASP A 51 6.94 -10.01 -10.69
C ASP A 51 8.36 -9.87 -10.10
N ASN A 52 8.55 -10.44 -8.91
CA ASN A 52 9.82 -10.39 -8.16
C ASN A 52 10.27 -8.96 -7.76
N ARG A 53 9.39 -7.96 -7.81
CA ARG A 53 9.60 -6.62 -7.23
C ARG A 53 9.08 -6.53 -5.81
N THR A 54 9.38 -5.43 -5.14
CA THR A 54 8.74 -5.09 -3.87
C THR A 54 7.32 -4.54 -4.11
N PRO A 55 6.40 -4.70 -3.16
CA PRO A 55 5.07 -4.08 -3.24
C PRO A 55 5.11 -2.58 -3.50
N ILE A 56 6.08 -1.86 -2.92
CA ILE A 56 6.25 -0.41 -3.16
C ILE A 56 6.63 -0.12 -4.61
N GLU A 57 7.59 -0.83 -5.18
CA GLU A 57 7.97 -0.66 -6.60
C GLU A 57 6.79 -0.94 -7.52
N THR A 58 6.04 -2.02 -7.27
CA THR A 58 4.83 -2.36 -8.03
C THR A 58 3.79 -1.22 -7.99
N MET A 59 3.55 -0.63 -6.82
CA MET A 59 2.63 0.51 -6.68
C MET A 59 3.11 1.78 -7.37
N ILE A 60 4.41 2.05 -7.35
CA ILE A 60 5.00 3.22 -8.01
C ILE A 60 4.87 3.09 -9.52
N GLU A 61 5.28 1.95 -10.09
CA GLU A 61 5.27 1.75 -11.54
C GLU A 61 3.85 1.62 -12.11
N GLY A 62 2.96 0.91 -11.41
CA GLY A 62 1.60 0.65 -11.90
C GLY A 62 0.55 1.70 -11.49
N GLY A 63 0.93 2.70 -10.70
CA GLY A 63 0.04 3.77 -10.26
C GLY A 63 -1.18 3.29 -9.46
N ILE A 64 -2.27 4.06 -9.52
CA ILE A 64 -3.50 3.76 -8.75
C ILE A 64 -4.03 2.34 -8.98
N PRO A 65 -4.10 1.80 -10.22
CA PRO A 65 -4.54 0.42 -10.44
C PRO A 65 -3.74 -0.60 -9.63
N ALA A 66 -2.41 -0.55 -9.69
CA ALA A 66 -1.54 -1.45 -8.93
C ALA A 66 -1.66 -1.24 -7.41
N MET A 67 -1.84 0.01 -6.94
CA MET A 67 -2.10 0.29 -5.53
C MET A 67 -3.38 -0.40 -5.03
N LEU A 68 -4.42 -0.44 -5.86
CA LEU A 68 -5.66 -1.13 -5.54
C LEU A 68 -5.52 -2.66 -5.59
N ASP A 69 -4.73 -3.19 -6.53
CA ASP A 69 -4.39 -4.62 -6.57
C ASP A 69 -3.60 -5.07 -5.33
N VAL A 70 -2.60 -4.30 -4.91
CA VAL A 70 -1.82 -4.59 -3.70
C VAL A 70 -2.71 -4.53 -2.45
N ARG A 71 -3.62 -3.56 -2.38
CA ARG A 71 -4.63 -3.51 -1.31
C ARG A 71 -5.52 -4.76 -1.30
N ARG A 72 -6.06 -5.16 -2.45
CA ARG A 72 -6.87 -6.39 -2.58
C ARG A 72 -6.09 -7.63 -2.17
N HIS A 73 -4.82 -7.73 -2.55
CA HIS A 73 -3.94 -8.82 -2.15
C HIS A 73 -3.81 -8.92 -0.63
N VAL A 74 -3.54 -7.79 0.06
CA VAL A 74 -3.46 -7.76 1.53
C VAL A 74 -4.80 -8.09 2.17
N ASP A 75 -5.90 -7.56 1.62
CA ASP A 75 -7.25 -7.83 2.12
C ASP A 75 -7.62 -9.32 2.01
N ALA A 76 -7.21 -10.00 0.94
CA ALA A 76 -7.40 -11.44 0.74
C ALA A 76 -6.58 -12.27 1.74
N LEU A 77 -5.31 -11.92 1.98
CA LEU A 77 -4.46 -12.58 2.99
C LEU A 77 -5.04 -12.46 4.40
N ARG A 78 -5.67 -11.33 4.71
CA ARG A 78 -6.36 -11.09 5.99
C ARG A 78 -7.68 -11.86 6.09
N GLY A 79 -8.42 -11.95 4.99
CA GLY A 79 -9.81 -12.41 4.97
C GLY A 79 -9.99 -13.91 4.77
N GLY A 80 -8.95 -14.62 4.32
CA GLY A 80 -9.04 -16.03 3.96
C GLY A 80 -10.03 -16.26 2.83
N LEU A 81 -9.59 -16.03 1.58
CA LEU A 81 -10.25 -16.58 0.40
C LEU A 81 -9.54 -17.86 -0.02
#